data_AF-A0A645IPK2-F1
#
_entry.id   AF-A0A645IPK2-F1
#
_cell.length_a   1.000
_cell.length_b   1.000
_cell.length_c   1.000
_cell.angle_alpha   90.00
_cell.angle_beta   90.00
_cell.angle_gamma   90.00
#
_symmetry.space_group_name_H-M   'P 1'
#
loop_
_entity.id
_entity.type
_entity.pdbx_description
1 polymer ?
#
loop_
_entity_poly.entity_id
_entity_poly.type
_entity_poly.pdbx_seq_one_letter_code
_entity_poly.pdbx_strand_id
1 'polypeptide(L)' 'MPPDLVNAHNDLDKAVDSAYRSKSFSNEASRLEFLFELYMKYL' A
#
# COMPACT_ATOMS: atom_id res chain seq x y z
N MET A 1 15.69 9.23 7.95
CA MET A 1 16.11 8.06 7.15
C MET A 1 16.95 8.59 5.98
N PRO A 2 18.05 7.94 5.58
CA PRO A 2 18.85 8.38 4.43
C PRO A 2 18.00 8.48 3.15
N PRO A 3 18.25 9.44 2.25
CA PRO A 3 17.41 9.64 1.06
C PRO A 3 17.25 8.39 0.19
N ASP A 4 18.33 7.65 -0.03
CA ASP A 4 18.31 6.42 -0.84
C ASP A 4 17.41 5.35 -0.24
N LEU A 5 17.41 5.22 1.08
CA LEU A 5 16.56 4.26 1.78
C LEU A 5 15.08 4.67 1.71
N VAL A 6 14.78 5.97 1.82
CA VAL A 6 13.40 6.49 1.65
C VAL A 6 12.89 6.20 0.23
N ASN A 7 13.72 6.41 -0.79
CA ASN A 7 13.34 6.12 -2.18
C ASN A 7 13.06 4.63 -2.39
N ALA A 8 13.93 3.75 -1.85
CA ALA A 8 13.73 2.31 -1.93
C ALA A 8 12.41 1.85 -1.27
N HIS A 9 12.05 2.42 -0.11
CA HIS A 9 10.76 2.15 0.52
C HIS A 9 9.57 2.63 -0.32
N ASN A 10 9.63 3.85 -0.85
CA ASN A 10 8.56 4.38 -1.70
C ASN A 10 8.33 3.55 -2.96
N ASP A 11 9.38 3.01 -3.56
CA ASP A 11 9.26 2.16 -4.75
C ASP A 11 8.71 0.77 -4.41
N LEU A 12 9.11 0.21 -3.26
CA LEU A 12 8.52 -1.02 -2.74
C LEU A 12 7.02 -0.85 -2.47
N ASP A 13 6.62 0.24 -1.82
CA ASP A 13 5.22 0.50 -1.49
C ASP A 13 4.35 0.60 -2.75
N LYS A 14 4.82 1.29 -3.80
CA LYS A 14 4.12 1.36 -5.09
C LYS A 14 3.94 -0.01 -5.73
N ALA A 15 4.97 -0.85 -5.69
CA ALA A 15 4.91 -2.19 -6.27
C ALA A 15 3.92 -3.08 -5.52
N VAL A 16 3.93 -3.03 -4.19
CA VAL A 16 3.00 -3.78 -3.33
C VAL A 16 1.57 -3.30 -3.53
N ASP A 17 1.32 -1.99 -3.51
CA ASP A 17 -0.02 -1.45 -3.69
C ASP A 17 -0.60 -1.82 -5.07
N SER A 18 0.25 -1.81 -6.12
CA SER A 18 -0.13 -2.24 -7.47
C SER A 18 -0.50 -3.72 -7.56
N ALA A 19 0.07 -4.57 -6.70
CA ALA A 19 -0.27 -5.99 -6.63
C ALA A 19 -1.65 -6.23 -5.98
N TYR A 20 -2.07 -5.33 -5.08
CA TYR A 20 -3.40 -5.37 -4.45
C TYR A 20 -4.49 -4.79 -5.34
N ARG A 21 -4.21 -3.70 -6.07
CA ARG A 21 -5.18 -3.05 -6.97
C ARG A 21 -4.47 -2.12 -7.96
N SER A 22 -5.12 -1.87 -9.10
CA SER A 22 -4.59 -0.95 -10.13
C SER A 22 -4.69 0.54 -9.77
N LYS A 23 -5.63 0.92 -8.90
CA LYS A 23 -5.85 2.32 -8.50
C LYS A 23 -5.07 2.64 -7.22
N SER A 24 -4.27 3.69 -7.25
CA SER A 24 -3.55 4.21 -6.08
C SER A 24 -4.49 4.60 -4.93
N PHE A 25 -3.99 4.46 -3.71
CA PHE A 25 -4.65 4.98 -2.51
C PHE A 25 -4.47 6.49 -2.40
N SER A 26 -5.49 7.19 -1.89
CA SER A 26 -5.45 8.65 -1.72
C SER A 26 -4.79 9.08 -0.42
N ASN A 27 -4.78 8.20 0.59
CA ASN A 27 -4.13 8.36 1.88
C ASN A 27 -4.03 7.00 2.61
N GLU A 28 -3.28 6.95 3.71
CA GLU A 28 -3.10 5.72 4.48
C GLU A 28 -4.40 5.17 5.09
N ALA A 29 -5.36 6.03 5.46
CA ALA A 29 -6.65 5.58 5.97
C ALA A 29 -7.41 4.75 4.93
N SER A 30 -7.44 5.20 3.67
CA SER A 30 -8.06 4.47 2.56
C SER A 30 -7.36 3.14 2.25
N ARG A 31 -6.04 3.06 2.51
CA ARG A 31 -5.26 1.84 2.35
C ARG A 31 -5.60 0.83 3.44
N LEU A 32 -5.65 1.27 4.69
CA LEU A 32 -6.04 0.42 5.82
C LEU A 32 -7.46 -0.11 5.67
N GLU A 33 -8.43 0.75 5.33
CA GLU A 33 -9.83 0.34 5.12
C GLU A 33 -9.94 -0.78 4.08
N PHE A 34 -9.30 -0.60 2.92
CA PHE A 34 -9.25 -1.62 1.88
C PHE A 34 -8.62 -2.95 2.36
N LEU A 35 -7.52 -2.89 3.11
CA LEU A 35 -6.87 -4.10 3.64
C LEU A 35 -7.74 -4.82 4.68
N PHE A 36 -8.48 -4.09 5.52
CA PHE A 36 -9.44 -4.67 6.45
C PHE A 36 -10.62 -5.32 5.73
N GLU A 37 -11.14 -4.71 4.66
CA GLU A 37 -12.17 -5.33 3.82
C GLU A 37 -11.69 -6.66 3.22
N LEU A 38 -10.46 -6.70 2.68
CA LEU A 38 -9.86 -7.94 2.18
C LEU A 38 -9.68 -8.99 3.28
N TYR A 39 -9.22 -8.59 4.46
CA TYR A 39 -9.08 -9.48 5.61
C TYR A 39 -10.43 -10.09 5.99
N MET A 40 -11.48 -9.27 6.13
CA MET A 40 -12.83 -9.73 6.46
C MET A 40 -13.43 -10.65 5.39
N LYS A 41 -13.07 -10.45 4.11
CA LYS A 41 -13.49 -11.30 3.00
C LYS A 41 -12.84 -12.69 3.02
N TYR A 42 -11.62 -12.79 3.55
CA TYR A 42 -10.85 -14.04 3.58
C TYR A 42 -10.90 -14.78 4.92
N LEU A 43 -11.58 -14.21 5.91
CA LEU A 43 -12.07 -14.91 7.09
C LEU A 43 -13.26 -15.81 6.73
#